data_AF-A0A1L3SWE4-F1
#
_entry.id   AF-A0A1L3SWE4-F1
#
_cell.length_a   1.000
_cell.length_b   1.000
_cell.length_c   1.000
_cell.angle_alpha   90.00
_cell.angle_beta   90.00
_cell.angle_gamma   90.00
#
_symmetry.space_group_name_H-M   'P 1'
#
loop_
_entity.id
_entity.type
_entity.pdbx_description
1 polymer ?
#
loop_
_entity_poly.entity_id
_entity_poly.type
_entity_poly.pdbx_seq_one_letter_code
_entity_poly.pdbx_strand_id
1 'polypeptide(L)' 'MLKLPLVVYVLVAPVMMGVFLTALLTMDLHRFDATTIAAAAVAGALVAIPVAWIVSRKIATLR' A
#
# COMPACT_ATOMS: atom_id res chain seq x y z
N MET A 1 -1.55 21.75 4.01
CA MET A 1 -2.43 20.83 3.25
C MET A 1 -1.79 19.44 2.99
N LEU A 2 -0.48 19.23 3.25
CA LEU A 2 0.16 17.90 3.17
C LEU A 2 -0.19 16.92 4.31
N LYS A 3 -0.79 17.40 5.41
CA LYS A 3 -1.08 16.57 6.60
C LYS A 3 -2.11 15.47 6.31
N LEU A 4 -3.15 15.78 5.53
CA LEU A 4 -4.21 14.84 5.21
C LEU A 4 -3.72 13.63 4.37
N PRO A 5 -3.03 13.82 3.23
CA PRO A 5 -2.49 12.69 2.47
C PRO A 5 -1.47 11.87 3.27
N LEU A 6 -0.67 12.50 4.14
CA LEU A 6 0.28 11.77 5.00
C LEU A 6 -0.45 10.86 6.01
N VAL A 7 -1.48 11.37 6.68
CA VAL A 7 -2.28 10.59 7.65
C VAL A 7 -3.00 9.43 6.93
N VAL A 8 -3.57 9.69 5.75
CA VAL A 8 -4.20 8.65 4.93
C VAL A 8 -3.15 7.61 4.49
N TYR A 9 -1.95 8.04 4.12
CA TYR A 9 -0.88 7.13 3.72
C TYR A 9 -0.47 6.18 4.84
N VAL A 10 -0.32 6.66 6.07
CA VAL A 10 0.03 5.81 7.24
C VAL A 10 -1.02 4.71 7.47
N LEU A 11 -2.29 4.97 7.14
CA LEU A 11 -3.38 4.00 7.21
C LEU A 11 -3.41 3.05 6.01
N VAL A 12 -3.24 3.57 4.80
CA VAL A 12 -3.37 2.79 3.55
C VAL A 12 -2.14 1.92 3.28
N ALA A 13 -0.94 2.39 3.62
CA ALA A 13 0.31 1.67 3.39
C ALA A 13 0.32 0.24 3.97
N PRO A 14 0.09 0.00 5.28
CA PRO A 14 0.10 -1.35 5.83
C PRO A 14 -0.98 -2.25 5.22
N VAL A 15 -2.15 -1.69 4.84
CA VAL A 15 -3.21 -2.45 4.16
C VAL A 15 -2.75 -2.88 2.77
N MET A 16 -2.19 -1.98 1.98
CA MET A 16 -1.68 -2.30 0.63
C MET A 16 -0.49 -3.26 0.67
N MET A 17 0.41 -3.11 1.65
CA MET A 17 1.48 -4.08 1.91
C MET A 17 0.90 -5.48 2.16
N GLY A 18 -0.10 -5.59 3.05
CA GLY A 18 -0.79 -6.85 3.34
C GLY A 18 -1.46 -7.45 2.10
N VAL A 19 -2.15 -6.65 1.29
CA VAL A 19 -2.78 -7.11 0.04
C VAL A 19 -1.75 -7.70 -0.93
N PHE A 20 -0.62 -7.02 -1.12
CA PHE A 20 0.46 -7.52 -2.00
C PHE A 20 1.13 -8.78 -1.45
N LEU A 21 1.30 -8.86 -0.13
CA LEU A 21 1.81 -10.07 0.51
C LEU A 21 0.85 -11.26 0.35
N THR A 22 -0.45 -11.04 0.57
CA THR A 22 -1.47 -12.08 0.34
C THR A 22 -1.50 -12.51 -1.11
N ALA A 23 -1.43 -11.56 -2.05
CA ALA A 23 -1.37 -11.86 -3.48
C ALA A 23 -0.12 -12.69 -3.82
N LEU A 24 1.05 -12.29 -3.32
CA LEU A 24 2.30 -13.04 -3.52
C LEU A 24 2.18 -14.47 -2.98
N LEU A 25 1.68 -14.65 -1.76
CA LEU A 25 1.55 -15.96 -1.12
C LEU A 25 0.48 -16.85 -1.78
N THR A 26 -0.48 -16.24 -2.49
CA THR A 26 -1.51 -16.95 -3.25
C THR A 26 -1.02 -17.39 -4.62
N MET A 27 -0.06 -16.67 -5.19
CA MET A 27 0.60 -17.12 -6.40
C MET A 27 1.48 -18.32 -6.03
N ASP A 28 1.26 -19.47 -6.67
CA ASP A 28 1.98 -20.73 -6.45
C ASP A 28 3.44 -20.68 -6.94
N LEU A 29 4.16 -19.62 -6.56
CA LEU A 29 5.58 -19.48 -6.74
C LEU A 29 6.22 -20.43 -5.72
N HIS A 30 6.71 -21.55 -6.21
CA HIS A 30 7.39 -22.61 -5.44
C HIS A 30 8.65 -22.14 -4.68
N ARG A 31 8.94 -20.82 -4.63
CA ARG A 31 10.02 -20.19 -3.89
C ARG A 31 9.57 -18.87 -3.27
N PHE A 32 9.34 -18.90 -1.96
CA PHE A 32 9.19 -17.72 -1.14
C PHE A 32 10.52 -17.43 -0.43
N ASP A 33 11.29 -16.51 -0.99
CA ASP A 33 12.49 -15.99 -0.32
C ASP A 33 12.16 -14.69 0.44
N ALA A 34 12.91 -14.39 1.49
CA ALA A 34 12.73 -13.18 2.29
C ALA A 34 12.84 -11.90 1.46
N THR A 35 13.66 -11.95 0.40
CA THR A 35 13.82 -10.87 -0.58
C THR A 35 12.52 -10.60 -1.36
N THR A 36 11.83 -11.64 -1.81
CA THR A 36 10.56 -11.54 -2.56
C THR A 36 9.44 -11.00 -1.67
N ILE A 37 9.37 -11.44 -0.42
CA ILE A 37 8.40 -10.94 0.57
C ILE A 37 8.64 -9.45 0.85
N ALA A 38 9.90 -9.06 1.08
CA ALA A 38 10.26 -7.66 1.29
C ALA A 38 9.93 -6.81 0.05
N ALA A 39 10.20 -7.31 -1.15
CA ALA A 39 9.87 -6.63 -2.40
C ALA A 39 8.36 -6.42 -2.57
N ALA A 40 7.53 -7.42 -2.25
CA ALA A 40 6.07 -7.29 -2.31
C ALA A 40 5.54 -6.27 -1.29
N ALA A 41 6.09 -6.27 -0.08
CA ALA A 41 5.75 -5.27 0.93
C ALA A 41 6.13 -3.85 0.45
N VAL A 42 7.36 -3.65 -0.04
CA VAL A 42 7.78 -2.35 -0.58
C VAL A 42 6.91 -1.93 -1.77
N ALA A 43 6.56 -2.85 -2.66
CA ALA A 43 5.65 -2.57 -3.78
C ALA A 43 4.28 -2.08 -3.28
N GLY A 44 3.69 -2.75 -2.28
CA GLY A 44 2.43 -2.33 -1.66
C GLY A 44 2.53 -0.94 -1.03
N ALA A 45 3.63 -0.62 -0.36
CA ALA A 45 3.88 0.70 0.21
C ALA A 45 4.00 1.79 -0.87
N LEU A 46 4.70 1.50 -1.98
CA LEU A 46 4.82 2.43 -3.10
C LEU A 46 3.46 2.67 -3.77
N VAL A 47 2.64 1.63 -3.95
CA VAL A 47 1.27 1.75 -4.50
C VAL A 47 0.36 2.55 -3.55
N ALA A 48 0.61 2.50 -2.24
CA ALA A 48 -0.17 3.30 -1.28
C ALA A 48 0.02 4.81 -1.45
N ILE A 49 1.12 5.29 -2.06
CA ILE A 49 1.39 6.72 -2.30
C ILE A 49 0.30 7.35 -3.20
N PRO A 50 0.08 6.88 -4.44
CA PRO A 50 -0.98 7.43 -5.30
C PRO A 50 -2.38 7.20 -4.70
N VAL A 51 -2.62 6.06 -4.04
CA VAL A 51 -3.92 5.77 -3.40
C VAL A 51 -4.23 6.79 -2.31
N ALA A 52 -3.27 7.06 -1.42
CA ALA A 52 -3.42 8.04 -0.35
C ALA A 52 -3.70 9.45 -0.88
N TRP A 53 -3.07 9.82 -2.01
CA TRP A 53 -3.33 11.10 -2.65
C TRP A 53 -4.76 11.19 -3.19
N ILE A 54 -5.24 10.17 -3.90
CA ILE A 54 -6.60 10.12 -4.45
C ILE A 54 -7.64 10.19 -3.33
N VAL A 55 -7.46 9.39 -2.27
CA VAL A 55 -8.37 9.34 -1.12
C VAL A 55 -8.39 10.69 -0.40
N SER A 56 -7.22 11.29 -0.15
CA SER A 56 -7.13 12.60 0.51
C SER A 56 -7.83 13.71 -0.29
N ARG A 57 -7.75 13.69 -1.63
CA ARG A 57 -8.46 14.64 -2.50
C ARG A 57 -9.97 14.47 -2.38
N LYS A 58 -10.47 13.23 -2.40
CA LYS A 58 -11.90 12.94 -2.23
C LYS A 58 -12.42 13.41 -0.87
N ILE A 59 -11.66 13.18 0.20
CA ILE A 59 -12.01 13.67 1.55
C ILE A 59 -12.04 15.20 1.58
N ALA A 60 -11.06 15.85 0.96
CA ALA A 60 -11.02 17.31 0.90
C ALA A 60 -12.19 17.92 0.11
N THR A 61 -12.70 17.24 -0.91
CA THR A 61 -13.87 17.69 -1.69
C THR A 61 -15.20 17.49 -0.97
N LEU A 62 -15.28 16.53 -0.04
CA LEU A 62 -16.49 16.28 0.76
C LEU A 62 -16.68 17.26 1.92
N ARG A 63 -15.67 18.10 2.20
CA ARG A 63 -15.62 19.04 3.32
C ARG A 63 -15.96 20.45 2.86
#